data_AF-A0A0M0WZS9-F1
#
_entry.id   AF-A0A0M0WZS9-F1
#
_cell.length_a   1.000
_cell.length_b   1.000
_cell.length_c   1.000
_cell.angle_alpha   90.00
_cell.angle_beta   90.00
_cell.angle_gamma   90.00
#
_symmetry.space_group_name_H-M   'P 1'
#
loop_
_entity.id
_entity.type
_entity.pdbx_description
1 polymer ?
#
loop_
_entity_poly.entity_id
_entity_poly.type
_entity_poly.pdbx_seq_one_letter_code
_entity_poly.pdbx_strand_id
1 'polypeptide(L)'
;MEVSIGGIIGLYGGMICGILGWWFGRKKARENRGLDELYYHIWKNAKSYSWYVTLGAIYVLFSLIMFGIELSNAMVLGILLLTHLGSWGISGIVLSISMSSTVPLQPSRVKLGILVVVTSIVVFMIISIITNNWMFLLLSIPPNLIGLFTALTPKREDSELTS
;
A
#
# COMPACT_ATOMS: atom_id res chain seq x y z
N MET A 1 -29.36 -3.52 -16.12
CA MET A 1 -28.22 -3.23 -15.22
C MET A 1 -28.76 -3.12 -13.82
N GLU A 2 -28.52 -4.12 -12.97
CA GLU A 2 -28.81 -3.96 -11.54
C GLU A 2 -27.70 -3.12 -10.92
N VAL A 3 -28.09 -2.03 -10.27
CA VAL A 3 -27.16 -1.13 -9.61
C VAL A 3 -26.66 -1.82 -8.34
N SER A 4 -25.36 -2.10 -8.26
CA SER A 4 -24.75 -2.64 -7.04
C SER A 4 -24.67 -1.55 -5.97
N ILE A 5 -25.70 -1.49 -5.12
CA ILE A 5 -25.79 -0.54 -4.00
C ILE A 5 -24.55 -0.64 -3.11
N GLY A 6 -24.11 -1.87 -2.79
CA GLY A 6 -22.88 -2.09 -2.03
C GLY A 6 -21.63 -1.55 -2.71
N GLY A 7 -21.50 -1.72 -4.04
CA GLY A 7 -20.39 -1.18 -4.80
C GLY A 7 -20.36 0.36 -4.80
N ILE A 8 -21.52 1.00 -4.92
CA ILE A 8 -21.66 2.45 -4.84
C ILE A 8 -21.29 2.97 -3.46
N ILE A 9 -21.81 2.34 -2.40
CA ILE A 9 -21.48 2.70 -1.02
C ILE A 9 -19.98 2.55 -0.77
N GLY A 10 -19.37 1.47 -1.25
CA GLY A 10 -17.93 1.26 -1.14
C GLY A 10 -17.12 2.33 -1.86
N LEU A 11 -17.48 2.67 -3.11
CA LEU A 11 -16.79 3.66 -3.92
C LEU A 11 -16.86 5.06 -3.31
N TYR A 12 -18.07 5.56 -3.07
CA TYR A 12 -18.27 6.93 -2.57
C TYR A 12 -17.95 7.06 -1.08
N GLY A 13 -18.26 6.03 -0.28
CA GLY A 13 -17.86 5.97 1.12
C GLY A 13 -16.33 5.96 1.26
N GLY A 14 -15.63 5.14 0.46
CA GLY A 14 -14.17 5.14 0.40
C GLY A 14 -13.59 6.49 -0.01
N MET A 15 -14.18 7.15 -1.02
CA MET A 15 -13.78 8.49 -1.45
C MET A 15 -13.94 9.53 -0.33
N ILE A 16 -15.09 9.55 0.35
CA ILE A 16 -15.35 10.49 1.46
C ILE A 16 -14.36 10.25 2.61
N CYS A 17 -14.18 9.00 3.03
CA CYS A 17 -13.21 8.65 4.07
C CYS A 17 -11.77 9.04 3.68
N GLY A 18 -11.39 8.83 2.41
CA GLY A 18 -10.09 9.24 1.89
C GLY A 18 -9.88 10.75 1.93
N ILE A 19 -10.87 11.54 1.51
CA ILE A 19 -10.83 13.00 1.55
C ILE A 19 -10.75 13.50 2.99
N LEU A 20 -11.56 12.96 3.89
CA LEU A 20 -11.54 13.32 5.31
C LEU A 20 -10.20 12.99 5.95
N GLY A 21 -9.69 11.77 5.73
CA GLY A 21 -8.38 11.34 6.22
C GLY A 21 -7.24 12.23 5.72
N TRP A 22 -7.25 12.57 4.43
CA TRP A 22 -6.30 13.54 3.85
C TRP A 22 -6.42 14.89 4.57
N TRP A 23 -7.63 15.43 4.68
CA TRP A 23 -7.87 16.76 5.22
C TRP A 23 -7.42 16.87 6.69
N PHE A 24 -7.83 15.91 7.54
CA PHE A 24 -7.39 15.85 8.94
C PHE A 24 -5.88 15.66 9.06
N GLY A 25 -5.28 14.80 8.22
CA GLY A 25 -3.83 14.60 8.18
C GLY A 25 -3.08 15.89 7.85
N ARG A 26 -3.53 16.65 6.84
CA ARG A 26 -2.95 17.95 6.47
C ARG A 26 -3.16 19.02 7.53
N LYS A 27 -4.33 19.06 8.16
CA LYS A 27 -4.60 20.00 9.26
C LYS A 27 -3.59 19.78 10.39
N LYS A 28 -3.45 18.52 10.84
CA LYS A 28 -2.49 18.15 11.90
C LYS A 28 -1.03 18.37 11.49
N ALA A 29 -0.67 18.09 10.24
CA ALA A 29 0.67 18.35 9.74
C ALA A 29 1.00 19.86 9.74
N ARG A 30 0.03 20.72 9.41
CA ARG A 30 0.21 22.18 9.44
C ARG A 30 0.39 22.69 10.86
N GLU A 31 -0.40 22.20 11.82
CA GLU A 31 -0.30 22.56 13.24
C GLU A 31 1.10 22.21 13.81
N ASN A 32 1.70 21.11 13.34
CA ASN A 32 3.03 20.66 13.78
C ASN A 32 4.18 21.15 12.87
N ARG A 33 3.94 22.11 11.97
CA ARG A 33 4.92 22.62 10.99
C ARG A 33 5.55 21.55 10.09
N GLY A 34 4.90 20.39 9.93
CA GLY A 34 5.37 19.26 9.12
C GLY A 34 5.07 19.37 7.62
N LEU A 35 4.72 20.56 7.12
CA LEU A 35 4.53 20.85 5.69
C LEU A 35 5.72 21.67 5.16
N ASP A 36 6.92 21.17 5.40
CA ASP A 36 8.20 21.77 5.02
C ASP A 36 8.67 21.34 3.62
N GLU A 37 9.83 21.82 3.19
CA GLU A 37 10.40 21.47 1.88
C GLU A 37 10.66 19.96 1.75
N LEU A 38 11.08 19.32 2.85
CA LEU A 38 11.30 17.88 2.91
C LEU A 38 9.99 17.12 2.65
N TYR A 39 8.88 17.52 3.26
CA TYR A 39 7.55 16.98 2.99
C TYR A 39 7.23 17.06 1.49
N TYR A 40 7.37 18.24 0.85
CA TYR A 40 7.07 18.37 -0.57
C TYR A 40 7.99 17.53 -1.45
N HIS A 41 9.27 17.42 -1.10
CA HIS A 41 10.23 16.57 -1.79
C HIS A 41 9.84 15.09 -1.71
N ILE A 42 9.53 14.59 -0.51
CA ILE A 42 9.08 13.21 -0.26
C ILE A 42 7.83 12.89 -1.08
N TRP A 43 6.78 13.71 -0.97
CA TRP A 43 5.49 13.40 -1.60
C TRP A 43 5.53 13.55 -3.11
N LYS A 44 6.40 14.40 -3.66
CA LYS A 44 6.70 14.46 -5.10
C LYS A 44 7.37 13.17 -5.58
N ASN A 45 8.38 12.68 -4.86
CA ASN A 45 9.06 11.43 -5.21
C ASN A 45 8.14 10.22 -5.05
N ALA A 46 7.36 10.14 -3.97
CA ALA A 46 6.36 9.09 -3.76
C ALA A 46 5.34 9.02 -4.89
N LYS A 47 4.87 10.18 -5.40
CA LYS A 47 3.98 10.24 -6.56
C LYS A 47 4.65 9.69 -7.81
N SER A 48 5.92 9.99 -8.04
CA SER A 48 6.68 9.42 -9.16
C SER A 48 6.82 7.90 -9.04
N TYR A 49 7.13 7.38 -7.85
CA TYR A 49 7.22 5.93 -7.62
C TYR A 49 5.90 5.22 -7.90
N SER A 50 4.79 5.80 -7.44
CA SER A 50 3.46 5.26 -7.67
C SER A 50 3.14 5.07 -9.15
N TRP A 51 3.57 6.00 -10.02
CA TRP A 51 3.38 5.85 -11.46
C TRP A 51 4.09 4.64 -12.05
N TYR A 52 5.32 4.32 -11.60
CA TYR A 52 6.01 3.11 -12.06
C TYR A 52 5.27 1.84 -11.62
N VAL A 53 4.74 1.81 -10.39
CA VAL A 53 3.95 0.68 -9.88
C VAL A 53 2.63 0.54 -10.66
N THR A 54 1.92 1.65 -10.89
CA THR A 54 0.69 1.66 -11.69
C THR A 54 0.94 1.20 -13.12
N LEU A 55 2.04 1.63 -13.74
CA LEU A 55 2.40 1.17 -15.08
C LEU A 55 2.63 -0.34 -15.11
N GLY A 56 3.33 -0.90 -14.13
CA GLY A 56 3.49 -2.35 -13.97
C GLY A 56 2.15 -3.07 -13.83
N ALA A 57 1.24 -2.55 -13.00
CA ALA A 57 -0.10 -3.13 -12.85
C ALA A 57 -0.92 -3.08 -14.13
N ILE A 58 -0.82 -2.00 -14.93
CA ILE A 58 -1.46 -1.92 -16.25
C ILE A 58 -0.97 -3.05 -17.15
N TYR A 59 0.34 -3.29 -17.23
CA TYR A 59 0.89 -4.38 -18.05
C TYR A 59 0.42 -5.77 -17.58
N VAL A 60 0.34 -5.99 -16.26
CA VAL A 60 -0.18 -7.25 -15.71
C VAL A 60 -1.65 -7.44 -16.09
N LEU A 61 -2.50 -6.43 -15.83
CA LEU A 61 -3.93 -6.50 -16.15
C LEU A 61 -4.16 -6.70 -17.66
N PHE A 62 -3.38 -6.00 -18.49
CA PHE A 62 -3.44 -6.15 -19.94
C PHE A 62 -3.04 -7.56 -20.39
N SER A 63 -2.01 -8.14 -19.77
CA SER A 63 -1.59 -9.51 -20.05
C SER A 63 -2.69 -10.53 -19.68
N LEU A 64 -3.36 -10.35 -18.53
CA LEU A 64 -4.47 -11.23 -18.12
C LEU A 64 -5.61 -11.21 -19.15
N ILE A 65 -5.94 -10.03 -19.68
CA ILE A 65 -6.94 -9.89 -20.75
C ILE A 65 -6.48 -10.62 -22.02
N MET A 66 -5.21 -10.49 -22.41
CA MET A 66 -4.65 -11.22 -23.57
C MET A 66 -4.65 -12.74 -23.40
N PHE A 67 -4.58 -13.25 -22.16
CA PHE A 67 -4.75 -14.66 -21.84
C PHE A 67 -6.22 -15.11 -21.76
N GLY A 68 -7.17 -14.24 -22.08
CA GLY A 68 -8.60 -14.56 -22.12
C GLY A 68 -9.30 -14.48 -20.76
N ILE A 69 -8.68 -13.85 -19.74
CA ILE A 69 -9.34 -13.64 -18.45
C ILE A 69 -10.31 -12.46 -18.57
N GLU A 70 -11.59 -12.72 -18.33
CA GLU A 70 -12.63 -11.70 -18.31
C GLU A 70 -12.55 -10.87 -17.02
N LEU A 71 -12.14 -9.60 -17.15
CA LEU A 71 -12.12 -8.64 -16.06
C LEU A 71 -13.17 -7.56 -16.32
N SER A 72 -14.03 -7.30 -15.33
CA SER A 72 -15.00 -6.20 -15.45
C SER A 72 -14.29 -4.83 -15.36
N ASN A 73 -14.86 -3.81 -16.01
CA ASN A 73 -14.36 -2.44 -15.92
C ASN A 73 -14.23 -1.95 -14.46
N ALA A 74 -15.19 -2.32 -13.60
CA ALA A 74 -15.15 -1.98 -12.18
C ALA A 74 -13.97 -2.64 -11.46
N MET A 75 -13.65 -3.89 -11.76
CA MET A 75 -12.47 -4.58 -11.21
C MET A 75 -11.17 -3.92 -11.67
N VAL A 76 -11.03 -3.65 -12.96
CA VAL A 76 -9.82 -3.01 -13.53
C VAL A 76 -9.59 -1.64 -12.90
N LEU A 77 -10.61 -0.78 -12.87
CA LEU A 77 -10.51 0.56 -12.27
C LEU A 77 -10.26 0.51 -10.77
N GLY A 78 -10.90 -0.42 -10.05
CA GLY A 78 -10.69 -0.62 -8.62
C GLY A 78 -9.25 -1.04 -8.30
N ILE A 79 -8.71 -2.01 -9.03
CA ILE A 79 -7.32 -2.46 -8.88
C ILE A 79 -6.37 -1.31 -9.18
N LEU A 80 -6.54 -0.60 -10.30
CA LEU A 80 -5.67 0.53 -10.65
C LEU A 80 -5.70 1.64 -9.59
N LEU A 81 -6.89 1.99 -9.09
CA LEU A 81 -7.05 3.01 -8.06
C LEU A 81 -6.35 2.61 -6.75
N LEU A 82 -6.58 1.38 -6.28
CA LEU A 82 -5.97 0.87 -5.06
C LEU A 82 -4.44 0.74 -5.20
N THR A 83 -3.96 0.24 -6.34
CA THR A 83 -2.53 0.15 -6.60
C THR A 83 -1.89 1.53 -6.64
N HIS A 84 -2.50 2.50 -7.31
CA HIS A 84 -1.95 3.86 -7.38
C HIS A 84 -1.94 4.54 -6.00
N LEU A 85 -3.10 4.66 -5.34
CA LEU A 85 -3.19 5.33 -4.04
C LEU A 85 -2.40 4.59 -2.95
N GLY A 86 -2.45 3.25 -2.96
CA GLY A 86 -1.72 2.42 -2.01
C GLY A 86 -0.21 2.55 -2.18
N SER A 87 0.31 2.44 -3.41
CA SER A 87 1.75 2.63 -3.66
C SER A 87 2.22 4.04 -3.34
N TRP A 88 1.40 5.06 -3.63
CA TRP A 88 1.69 6.46 -3.28
C TRP A 88 1.79 6.66 -1.77
N GLY A 89 0.80 6.18 -1.02
CA GLY A 89 0.77 6.29 0.45
C GLY A 89 1.93 5.53 1.11
N ILE A 90 2.16 4.27 0.72
CA ILE A 90 3.24 3.44 1.27
C ILE A 90 4.61 4.07 0.97
N SER A 91 4.85 4.48 -0.28
CA SER A 91 6.12 5.11 -0.66
C SER A 91 6.34 6.43 0.10
N GLY A 92 5.29 7.22 0.30
CA GLY A 92 5.34 8.45 1.10
C GLY A 92 5.74 8.18 2.55
N ILE A 93 5.14 7.16 3.18
CA ILE A 93 5.47 6.77 4.57
C ILE A 93 6.91 6.26 4.66
N VAL A 94 7.32 5.36 3.76
CA VAL A 94 8.68 4.78 3.75
C VAL A 94 9.74 5.85 3.55
N LEU A 95 9.55 6.76 2.59
CA LEU A 95 10.46 7.89 2.36
C LEU A 95 10.47 8.85 3.54
N SER A 96 9.31 9.14 4.13
CA SER A 96 9.22 9.97 5.32
C SER A 96 10.06 9.40 6.45
N ILE A 97 9.87 8.13 6.80
CA ILE A 97 10.66 7.48 7.86
C ILE A 97 12.14 7.47 7.48
N SER A 98 12.48 7.04 6.26
CA SER A 98 13.87 6.94 5.83
C SER A 98 14.62 8.27 5.82
N MET A 99 13.94 9.40 5.54
CA MET A 99 14.57 10.71 5.44
C MET A 99 14.45 11.53 6.73
N SER A 100 13.48 11.25 7.60
CA SER A 100 13.33 11.94 8.89
C SER A 100 14.01 11.22 10.06
N SER A 101 14.26 9.92 9.95
CA SER A 101 14.88 9.15 11.03
C SER A 101 16.41 9.31 11.03
N THR A 102 16.98 9.44 12.22
CA THR A 102 18.44 9.44 12.44
C THR A 102 19.07 8.06 12.21
N VAL A 103 18.25 7.00 12.20
CA VAL A 103 18.66 5.62 11.97
C VAL A 103 18.04 5.14 10.65
N PRO A 104 18.84 4.78 9.64
CA PRO A 104 18.31 4.37 8.35
C PRO A 104 17.58 3.02 8.44
N LEU A 105 16.52 2.87 7.65
CA LEU A 105 15.83 1.59 7.48
C LEU A 105 16.77 0.58 6.81
N GLN A 106 16.80 -0.65 7.32
CA GLN A 106 17.67 -1.70 6.77
C GLN A 106 17.05 -2.27 5.48
N PRO A 107 17.69 -2.12 4.30
CA PRO A 107 17.09 -2.55 3.03
C PRO A 107 16.73 -4.04 2.98
N SER A 108 17.47 -4.89 3.69
CA SER A 108 17.18 -6.33 3.79
C SER A 108 15.86 -6.61 4.53
N ARG A 109 15.55 -5.87 5.60
CA ARG A 109 14.29 -6.00 6.35
C ARG A 109 13.10 -5.46 5.56
N VAL A 110 13.28 -4.36 4.85
CA VAL A 110 12.26 -3.81 3.93
C VAL A 110 11.93 -4.83 2.84
N LYS A 111 12.95 -5.42 2.19
CA LYS A 111 12.76 -6.48 1.19
C LYS A 111 12.05 -7.70 1.78
N LEU A 112 12.44 -8.14 2.97
CA LEU A 112 11.81 -9.28 3.65
C LEU A 112 10.34 -9.00 4.00
N GLY A 113 10.03 -7.83 4.55
CA GLY A 113 8.67 -7.44 4.88
C GLY A 113 7.76 -7.33 3.66
N ILE A 114 8.26 -6.74 2.56
CA ILE A 114 7.55 -6.71 1.27
C ILE A 114 7.33 -8.13 0.74
N LEU A 115 8.35 -9.00 0.81
CA LEU A 115 8.24 -10.38 0.37
C LEU A 115 7.16 -11.14 1.16
N VAL A 116 7.11 -10.97 2.48
CA VAL A 116 6.08 -11.57 3.34
C VAL A 116 4.69 -11.12 2.91
N VAL A 117 4.48 -9.81 2.70
CA VAL A 117 3.19 -9.23 2.26
C VAL A 117 2.77 -9.77 0.89
N VAL A 118 3.68 -9.81 -0.07
CA VAL A 118 3.37 -10.31 -1.43
C VAL A 118 3.03 -11.80 -1.37
N THR A 119 3.83 -12.58 -0.65
CA THR A 119 3.66 -14.03 -0.56
C THR A 119 2.37 -14.40 0.16
N SER A 120 2.04 -13.74 1.27
CA SER A 120 0.78 -13.98 1.99
C SER A 120 -0.42 -13.66 1.11
N ILE A 121 -0.45 -12.51 0.42
CA ILE A 121 -1.56 -12.14 -0.46
C ILE A 121 -1.75 -13.20 -1.55
N VAL A 122 -0.68 -13.66 -2.20
CA VAL A 122 -0.75 -14.68 -3.26
C VAL A 122 -1.27 -16.01 -2.71
N VAL A 123 -0.73 -16.49 -1.58
CA VAL A 123 -1.14 -17.77 -0.97
C VAL A 123 -2.62 -17.72 -0.56
N PHE A 124 -3.05 -16.68 0.15
CA PHE A 124 -4.44 -16.56 0.58
C PHE A 124 -5.40 -16.31 -0.58
N MET A 125 -4.96 -15.65 -1.66
CA MET A 125 -5.74 -15.53 -2.89
C MET A 125 -5.97 -16.92 -3.53
N ILE A 126 -4.92 -17.74 -3.67
CA ILE A 126 -5.05 -19.10 -4.23
C ILE A 126 -6.01 -19.94 -3.37
N ILE A 127 -5.86 -19.93 -2.05
CA ILE A 127 -6.75 -20.65 -1.13
C ILE A 127 -8.18 -20.15 -1.26
N SER A 128 -8.39 -18.83 -1.33
CA SER A 128 -9.72 -18.23 -1.49
C SER A 128 -10.41 -18.68 -2.78
N ILE A 129 -9.66 -18.83 -3.87
CA ILE A 129 -10.19 -19.32 -5.16
C ILE A 129 -10.56 -20.81 -5.04
N ILE A 130 -9.65 -21.64 -4.52
CA ILE A 130 -9.87 -23.10 -4.40
C ILE A 130 -11.08 -23.41 -3.50
N THR A 131 -11.22 -22.68 -2.40
CA THR A 131 -12.29 -22.90 -1.41
C THR A 131 -13.58 -22.14 -1.73
N ASN A 132 -13.56 -21.28 -2.75
CA ASN A 132 -14.62 -20.34 -3.08
C ASN A 132 -15.13 -19.54 -1.86
N ASN A 133 -14.23 -19.23 -0.93
CA ASN A 133 -14.55 -18.54 0.30
C ASN A 133 -13.65 -17.31 0.46
N TRP A 134 -14.26 -16.14 0.32
CA TRP A 134 -13.57 -14.84 0.41
C TRP A 134 -13.00 -14.54 1.79
N MET A 135 -13.47 -15.20 2.87
CA MET A 135 -12.98 -14.97 4.23
C MET A 135 -11.49 -15.33 4.38
N PHE A 136 -10.94 -16.21 3.54
CA PHE A 136 -9.51 -16.52 3.55
C PHE A 136 -8.65 -15.30 3.20
N LEU A 137 -9.18 -14.32 2.46
CA LEU A 137 -8.47 -13.06 2.21
C LEU A 137 -8.29 -12.24 3.49
N LEU A 138 -9.23 -12.31 4.45
CA LEU A 138 -9.09 -11.64 5.74
C LEU A 138 -7.97 -12.24 6.58
N LEU A 139 -7.67 -13.53 6.41
CA LEU A 139 -6.55 -14.20 7.08
C LEU A 139 -5.18 -13.75 6.54
N SER A 140 -5.14 -13.02 5.42
CA SER A 140 -3.91 -12.36 4.97
C SER A 140 -3.55 -11.11 5.80
N ILE A 141 -4.49 -10.54 6.56
CA ILE A 141 -4.29 -9.30 7.31
C ILE A 141 -3.18 -9.46 8.38
N PRO A 142 -3.17 -10.48 9.26
CA PRO A 142 -2.12 -10.63 10.26
C PRO A 142 -0.70 -10.73 9.69
N PRO A 143 -0.40 -11.61 8.71
CA PRO A 143 0.95 -11.65 8.12
C PRO A 143 1.31 -10.38 7.36
N ASN A 144 0.33 -9.69 6.76
CA ASN A 144 0.58 -8.40 6.12
C ASN A 144 1.00 -7.33 7.13
N LEU A 145 0.35 -7.29 8.30
CA LEU A 145 0.74 -6.40 9.40
C LEU A 145 2.15 -6.73 9.89
N ILE A 146 2.48 -8.01 10.09
CA ILE A 146 3.83 -8.45 10.50
C ILE A 146 4.88 -8.05 9.46
N GLY A 147 4.61 -8.27 8.17
CA GLY A 147 5.49 -7.85 7.08
C GLY A 147 5.69 -6.34 7.05
N LEU A 148 4.64 -5.56 7.28
CA LEU A 148 4.73 -4.10 7.37
C LEU A 148 5.55 -3.65 8.59
N PHE A 149 5.30 -4.20 9.78
CA PHE A 149 6.04 -3.87 10.99
C PHE A 149 7.52 -4.20 10.85
N THR A 150 7.86 -5.38 10.32
CA THR A 150 9.26 -5.78 10.09
C THR A 150 9.95 -4.90 9.06
N ALA A 151 9.26 -4.47 8.00
CA ALA A 151 9.80 -3.53 7.01
C ALA A 151 10.06 -2.13 7.62
N LEU A 152 9.22 -1.69 8.56
CA LEU A 152 9.29 -0.36 9.15
C LEU A 152 10.11 -0.30 10.46
N THR A 153 10.61 -1.43 10.96
CA THR A 153 11.42 -1.47 12.19
C THR A 153 12.87 -1.02 11.90
N PRO A 154 13.35 0.09 12.49
CA PRO A 154 14.73 0.55 12.32
C PRO A 154 15.73 -0.48 12.85
N LYS A 155 16.95 -0.49 12.29
CA LYS A 155 18.05 -1.28 12.85
C LYS A 155 18.50 -0.61 14.14
N ARG A 156 18.18 -1.18 15.31
CA ARG A 156 18.80 -0.77 16.58
C ARG A 156 20.32 -0.99 16.43
N GLU A 157 21.14 0.03 16.67
CA GLU A 157 22.57 -0.19 16.85
C GLU A 157 22.74 -1.07 18.08
N ASP A 158 23.35 -2.23 17.90
CA ASP A 158 23.85 -3.04 19.01
C ASP A 158 25.09 -2.33 19.58
N SER A 159 24.87 -1.23 20.29
CA SER A 159 25.90 -0.53 21.07
C SER A 159 25.41 -0.41 22.49
N GLU A 160 25.71 -1.44 23.30
CA GLU A 160 25.94 -1.42 24.75
C GLU A 160 25.83 -2.85 25.29
N LEU A 161 26.79 -3.72 24.96
CA LEU A 161 27.06 -4.96 25.69
C LEU A 161 28.53 -5.35 25.56
N THR A 162 29.43 -4.39 25.78
CA THR A 162 30.82 -4.63 26.18
C THR A 162 31.32 -3.40 26.93
N SER A 163 31.01 -3.33 28.21
CA SER A 163 31.77 -2.54 29.20
C SER A 163 32.16 -3.48 30.32
#